data_AF-A0A9Q1RN91-F1
#
_entry.id   AF-A0A9Q1RN91-F1
#
_cell.length_a   1.000
_cell.length_b   1.000
_cell.length_c   1.000
_cell.angle_alpha   90.00
_cell.angle_beta   90.00
_cell.angle_gamma   90.00
#
_symmetry.space_group_name_H-M   'P 1'
#
loop_
_entity.id
_entity.type
_entity.pdbx_description
1 polymer ?
#
loop_
_entity_poly.entity_id
_entity_poly.type
_entity_poly.pdbx_seq_one_letter_code
_entity_poly.pdbx_strand_id
1 'polypeptide(L)'
;MGSWLRPLLAPALNWVSAQNLQKYGAVLNIFLPASWQMSRQQKGHCIIGCHFNDPNLLWQAFTHPSYDKDCISYERLEYVGDSVLNLMITKQQFSKYPNLPPGWLSPLRAANVDTEKLACVAVKHSFHKYLRHGRPILTRRVNELIN
;
A
#
# COMPACT_ATOMS: atom_id res chain seq x y z
N MET A 1 14.69 -14.88 4.06
CA MET A 1 14.82 -14.09 2.83
C MET A 1 13.84 -14.63 1.80
N GLY A 2 12.61 -14.12 1.81
CA GLY A 2 11.50 -14.66 1.00
C GLY A 2 11.24 -13.77 -0.21
N SER A 3 11.42 -14.33 -1.39
CA SER A 3 11.09 -13.71 -2.68
C SER A 3 9.60 -13.36 -2.76
N TRP A 4 9.29 -12.12 -3.15
CA TRP A 4 7.94 -11.58 -3.39
C TRP A 4 7.15 -12.32 -4.50
N LEU A 5 7.76 -13.32 -5.16
CA LEU A 5 7.14 -14.16 -6.18
C LEU A 5 6.56 -15.47 -5.63
N ARG A 6 6.81 -15.83 -4.37
CA ARG A 6 6.30 -17.11 -3.78
C ARG A 6 4.77 -17.28 -3.79
N PRO A 7 3.93 -16.23 -3.72
CA PRO A 7 2.48 -16.38 -3.81
C PRO A 7 1.96 -16.77 -5.19
N LEU A 8 2.78 -16.67 -6.26
CA LEU A 8 2.39 -17.07 -7.62
C LEU A 8 2.35 -18.60 -7.83
N LEU A 9 2.84 -19.40 -6.88
CA LEU A 9 3.00 -20.85 -7.02
C LEU A 9 2.11 -21.68 -6.07
N ALA A 10 1.28 -21.05 -5.24
CA ALA A 10 0.40 -21.77 -4.31
C ALA A 10 -1.05 -21.81 -4.82
N PRO A 11 -1.73 -22.97 -4.81
CA PRO A 11 -3.13 -23.06 -5.21
C PRO A 11 -4.02 -22.34 -4.19
N ALA A 12 -4.98 -21.58 -4.70
CA ALA A 12 -5.91 -20.77 -3.93
C ALA A 12 -6.70 -21.60 -2.91
N LEU A 13 -6.58 -21.27 -1.62
CA LEU A 13 -7.56 -21.66 -0.61
C LEU A 13 -8.53 -20.50 -0.39
N ASN A 14 -9.80 -20.77 -0.72
CA ASN A 14 -10.99 -19.96 -0.45
C ASN A 14 -11.01 -19.37 0.96
N TRP A 15 -10.85 -18.04 1.10
CA TRP A 15 -11.11 -17.32 2.36
C TRP A 15 -11.83 -15.97 2.21
N VAL A 16 -12.30 -15.59 1.02
CA VAL A 16 -13.03 -14.32 0.84
C VAL A 16 -14.54 -14.57 0.85
N SER A 17 -15.13 -14.75 2.04
CA SER A 17 -16.55 -14.49 2.23
C SER A 17 -16.76 -13.00 2.54
N ALA A 18 -17.79 -12.41 1.94
CA ALA A 18 -18.11 -10.97 2.02
C ALA A 18 -18.28 -10.43 3.46
N GLN A 19 -18.41 -11.30 4.46
CA GLN A 19 -18.50 -10.94 5.88
C GLN A 19 -17.16 -10.44 6.47
N ASN A 20 -16.01 -10.80 5.88
CA ASN A 20 -14.71 -10.33 6.38
C ASN A 20 -14.37 -8.91 5.92
N LEU A 21 -14.97 -8.41 4.83
CA LEU A 21 -14.71 -7.07 4.30
C LEU A 21 -15.19 -5.94 5.24
N GLN A 22 -16.28 -6.14 5.99
CA GLN A 22 -16.72 -5.17 7.01
C GLN A 22 -15.74 -5.08 8.19
N LYS A 23 -15.03 -6.17 8.52
CA LYS A 23 -14.06 -6.21 9.62
C LYS A 23 -12.78 -5.44 9.29
N TYR A 24 -12.41 -5.35 8.01
CA TYR A 24 -11.23 -4.62 7.53
C TYR A 24 -11.51 -3.16 7.12
N GLY A 25 -12.78 -2.76 6.95
CA GLY A 25 -13.17 -1.36 6.73
C GLY A 25 -12.73 -0.42 7.87
N ALA A 26 -12.70 -0.93 9.11
CA ALA A 26 -12.20 -0.18 10.26
C ALA A 26 -10.68 0.06 10.21
N VAL A 27 -9.90 -0.87 9.64
CA VAL A 27 -8.43 -0.72 9.55
C VAL A 27 -8.09 0.43 8.59
N LEU A 28 -8.84 0.54 7.49
CA LEU A 28 -8.66 1.60 6.49
C LEU A 28 -9.06 3.00 7.00
N ASN A 29 -10.05 3.10 7.87
CA ASN A 29 -10.48 4.38 8.45
C ASN A 29 -9.53 4.91 9.53
N ILE A 30 -8.63 4.08 10.07
CA ILE A 30 -7.69 4.53 11.11
C ILE A 30 -6.41 5.12 10.50
N PHE A 31 -6.11 4.85 9.23
CA PHE A 31 -4.92 5.41 8.55
C PHE A 31 -5.10 6.86 8.07
N LEU A 32 -6.32 7.40 8.10
CA LEU A 32 -6.61 8.74 7.61
C LEU A 32 -7.16 9.59 8.76
N PRO A 33 -6.42 10.61 9.26
CA PRO A 33 -6.96 11.54 10.23
C PRO A 33 -8.22 12.23 9.67
N ALA A 34 -9.20 12.57 10.50
CA ALA A 34 -10.45 13.20 10.05
C ALA A 34 -10.24 14.52 9.27
N SER A 35 -9.09 15.20 9.47
CA SER A 35 -8.66 16.37 8.69
C SER A 35 -8.34 16.08 7.22
N TRP A 36 -8.33 14.82 6.81
CA TRP A 36 -8.08 14.37 5.43
C TRP A 36 -9.36 14.12 4.62
N GLN A 37 -10.52 14.54 5.14
CA GLN A 37 -11.74 14.70 4.35
C GLN A 37 -11.52 15.81 3.31
N MET A 38 -11.17 15.41 2.09
CA MET A 38 -10.72 16.32 1.04
C MET A 38 -11.80 17.33 0.63
N SER A 39 -11.48 18.61 0.77
CA SER A 39 -12.17 19.68 0.05
C SER A 39 -11.76 19.61 -1.42
N ARG A 40 -12.76 19.48 -2.29
CA ARG A 40 -12.60 19.63 -3.74
C ARG A 40 -12.14 21.06 -4.00
N GLN A 41 -10.84 21.28 -4.21
CA GLN A 41 -10.23 22.26 -5.14
C GLN A 41 -8.82 22.61 -4.68
N GLN A 42 -7.80 22.09 -5.37
CA GLN A 42 -6.62 22.86 -5.79
C GLN A 42 -5.75 22.03 -6.73
N LYS A 43 -5.51 22.58 -7.93
CA LYS A 43 -4.61 22.02 -8.95
C LYS A 43 -3.16 22.34 -8.58
N GLY A 44 -2.57 21.43 -7.83
CA GLY A 44 -1.14 21.24 -7.63
C GLY A 44 -0.94 19.76 -7.33
N HIS A 45 0.18 19.14 -7.70
CA HIS A 45 0.43 17.68 -7.64
C HIS A 45 0.24 17.07 -6.23
N CYS A 46 -1.01 16.92 -5.82
CA CYS A 46 -1.44 16.59 -4.48
C CYS A 46 -2.33 15.35 -4.60
N ILE A 47 -1.69 14.22 -4.90
CA ILE A 47 -2.38 12.92 -5.05
C ILE A 47 -2.87 12.43 -3.67
N ILE A 48 -2.21 12.86 -2.60
CA ILE A 48 -2.44 12.42 -1.22
C ILE A 48 -2.28 13.59 -0.24
N GLY A 49 -2.88 14.76 -0.47
CA GLY A 49 -2.82 15.87 0.51
C GLY A 49 -1.41 16.37 0.86
N CYS A 50 -0.37 15.94 0.14
CA CYS A 50 1.03 16.15 0.45
C CYS A 50 1.71 16.96 -0.64
N HIS A 51 2.50 17.94 -0.21
CA HIS A 51 3.34 18.74 -1.10
C HIS A 51 4.73 18.12 -1.16
N PHE A 52 5.17 17.77 -2.36
CA PHE A 52 6.52 17.30 -2.62
C PHE A 52 7.43 18.49 -2.92
N ASN A 53 8.52 18.63 -2.16
CA ASN A 53 9.55 19.64 -2.44
C ASN A 53 10.31 19.33 -3.74
N ASP A 54 10.45 18.04 -4.07
CA ASP A 54 11.03 17.57 -5.32
C ASP A 54 9.98 16.77 -6.11
N PRO A 55 9.48 17.29 -7.25
CA PRO A 55 8.51 16.57 -8.07
C PRO A 55 9.07 15.28 -8.67
N ASN A 56 10.40 15.13 -8.78
CA ASN A 56 11.02 13.91 -9.30
C ASN A 56 10.79 12.71 -8.39
N LEU A 57 10.59 12.92 -7.09
CA LEU A 57 10.24 11.85 -6.15
C LEU A 57 8.90 11.23 -6.50
N LEU A 58 7.93 12.04 -6.94
CA LEU A 58 6.63 11.53 -7.37
C LEU A 58 6.76 10.72 -8.66
N TRP A 59 7.55 11.22 -9.61
CA TRP A 59 7.88 10.48 -10.83
C TRP A 59 8.51 9.13 -10.49
N GLN A 60 9.57 9.13 -9.68
CA GLN A 60 10.26 7.92 -9.26
C GLN A 60 9.31 6.94 -8.55
N ALA A 61 8.48 7.42 -7.61
CA ALA A 61 7.54 6.59 -6.84
C ALA A 61 6.53 5.83 -7.71
N PHE A 62 6.21 6.35 -8.89
CA PHE A 62 5.28 5.72 -9.84
C PHE A 62 5.97 5.01 -11.01
N THR A 63 7.31 4.81 -10.97
CA THR A 63 8.05 4.13 -12.05
C THR A 63 8.40 2.70 -11.66
N HIS A 64 7.79 1.73 -12.31
CA HIS A 64 8.18 0.33 -12.17
C HIS A 64 9.50 0.07 -12.92
N PRO A 65 10.39 -0.83 -12.42
CA PRO A 65 11.68 -1.15 -13.06
C PRO A 65 11.58 -1.65 -14.52
N SER A 66 10.39 -2.06 -14.95
CA SER A 66 10.15 -2.51 -16.33
C SER A 66 9.65 -1.41 -17.27
N TYR A 67 9.54 -0.16 -16.81
CA TYR A 67 9.09 0.95 -17.64
C TYR A 67 10.18 1.37 -18.64
N ASP A 68 11.37 1.64 -18.11
CA ASP A 68 12.55 2.03 -18.87
C ASP A 68 13.79 1.66 -18.05
N LYS A 69 14.84 1.18 -18.72
CA LYS A 69 16.09 0.73 -18.08
C LYS A 69 16.92 1.90 -17.55
N ASP A 70 16.79 3.07 -18.18
CA ASP A 70 17.56 4.27 -17.85
C ASP A 70 16.86 5.14 -16.80
N CYS A 71 15.61 4.81 -16.46
CA CYS A 71 14.84 5.52 -15.44
C CYS A 71 15.08 4.97 -14.03
N ILE A 72 15.13 5.88 -13.05
CA ILE A 72 15.17 5.50 -11.64
C ILE A 72 13.80 4.96 -11.22
N SER A 73 13.77 3.71 -10.74
CA SER A 73 12.56 3.03 -10.29
C SER A 73 12.17 3.40 -8.85
N TYR A 74 10.96 3.00 -8.44
CA TYR A 74 10.46 3.20 -7.09
C TYR A 74 11.19 2.37 -6.02
N GLU A 75 12.00 1.37 -6.37
CA GLU A 75 12.50 0.33 -5.44
C GLU A 75 13.26 0.90 -4.23
N ARG A 76 14.05 1.97 -4.43
CA ARG A 76 14.74 2.66 -3.32
C ARG A 76 13.77 3.39 -2.39
N LEU A 77 12.72 4.00 -2.95
CA LEU A 77 11.67 4.67 -2.18
C LEU A 77 10.80 3.65 -1.46
N GLU A 78 10.51 2.52 -2.08
CA GLU A 78 9.81 1.39 -1.46
C GLU A 78 10.57 0.85 -0.25
N TYR A 79 11.88 0.65 -0.37
CA TYR A 79 12.72 0.18 0.75
C TYR A 79 12.60 1.08 2.00
N VAL A 80 12.68 2.40 1.80
CA VAL A 80 12.52 3.37 2.89
C VAL A 80 11.07 3.43 3.36
N GLY A 81 10.12 3.45 2.43
CA GLY A 81 8.69 3.53 2.67
C GLY A 81 8.16 2.36 3.50
N ASP A 82 8.61 1.14 3.22
CA ASP A 82 8.23 -0.06 3.98
C ASP A 82 8.67 0.04 5.44
N SER A 83 9.89 0.53 5.69
CA SER A 83 10.39 0.74 7.05
C SER A 83 9.58 1.80 7.80
N VAL A 84 9.27 2.92 7.14
CA VAL A 84 8.45 4.00 7.71
C VAL A 84 7.03 3.50 8.02
N LEU A 85 6.40 2.80 7.07
CA LEU A 85 5.06 2.24 7.24
C LEU A 85 5.03 1.24 8.39
N ASN A 86 6.00 0.33 8.44
CA ASN A 86 6.13 -0.64 9.53
C ASN A 86 6.26 0.04 10.89
N LEU A 87 7.07 1.10 11.01
CA LEU A 87 7.22 1.85 12.25
C LEU A 87 5.91 2.52 12.67
N MET A 88 5.22 3.19 11.75
CA MET A 88 3.94 3.87 12.05
C MET A 88 2.89 2.88 12.56
N ILE A 89 2.78 1.72 11.91
CA ILE A 89 1.81 0.68 12.28
C ILE A 89 2.19 0.04 13.61
N THR A 90 3.48 -0.24 13.82
CA THR A 90 3.97 -0.77 15.09
C THR A 90 3.66 0.18 16.24
N LYS A 91 3.96 1.48 16.07
CA LYS A 91 3.67 2.52 17.07
C LYS A 91 2.17 2.58 17.39
N GLN A 92 1.33 2.56 16.36
CA GLN A 92 -0.11 2.59 16.54
C GLN A 92 -0.64 1.35 17.25
N GLN A 93 -0.19 0.15 16.87
CA GLN A 93 -0.58 -1.11 17.50
C GLN A 93 -0.14 -1.16 18.96
N PHE A 94 1.09 -0.73 19.24
CA PHE A 94 1.62 -0.65 20.60
C PHE A 94 0.74 0.25 21.50
N SER A 95 0.36 1.44 21.02
CA SER A 95 -0.52 2.33 21.77
C SER A 95 -1.96 1.83 21.88
N LYS A 96 -2.49 1.17 20.83
CA LYS A 96 -3.88 0.72 20.78
C LYS A 96 -4.14 -0.56 21.59
N TYR A 97 -3.11 -1.40 21.75
CA TYR A 97 -3.22 -2.70 22.42
C TYR A 97 -2.23 -2.81 23.59
N PRO A 98 -2.34 -1.97 24.65
CA PRO A 98 -1.36 -1.90 25.73
C PRO A 98 -1.22 -3.21 26.53
N ASN A 99 -2.26 -4.03 26.54
CA ASN A 99 -2.30 -5.31 27.27
C ASN A 99 -2.00 -6.52 26.39
N LEU A 100 -1.70 -6.32 25.09
CA LEU A 100 -1.38 -7.42 24.19
C LEU A 100 0.03 -7.94 24.50
N PRO A 101 0.21 -9.25 24.71
CA PRO A 101 1.53 -9.77 25.03
C PRO A 101 2.52 -9.52 23.87
N PRO A 102 3.80 -9.26 24.14
CA PRO A 102 4.79 -8.89 23.11
C PRO A 102 4.87 -9.90 21.94
N GLY A 103 4.70 -11.19 22.23
CA GLY A 103 4.72 -12.25 21.22
C GLY A 103 3.61 -12.14 20.15
N TRP A 104 2.53 -11.41 20.42
CA TRP A 104 1.40 -11.23 19.49
C TRP A 104 1.47 -9.96 18.65
N LEU A 105 2.34 -9.00 19.00
CA LEU A 105 2.50 -7.75 18.24
C LEU A 105 3.03 -8.02 16.82
N SER A 106 4.00 -8.94 16.67
CA SER A 106 4.56 -9.30 15.36
C SER A 106 3.53 -9.99 14.44
N PRO A 107 2.79 -11.03 14.88
CA PRO A 107 1.67 -11.58 14.12
C PRO A 107 0.59 -10.56 13.78
N LEU A 108 0.23 -9.68 14.73
CA LEU A 108 -0.77 -8.63 14.50
C LEU A 108 -0.30 -7.64 13.42
N ARG A 109 0.99 -7.27 13.41
CA ARG A 109 1.57 -6.44 12.36
C ARG A 109 1.52 -7.14 11.01
N ALA A 110 2.02 -8.38 10.92
CA ALA A 110 2.00 -9.15 9.68
C ALA A 110 0.58 -9.34 9.12
N ALA A 111 -0.41 -9.52 10.00
CA ALA A 111 -1.80 -9.63 9.60
C ALA A 111 -2.40 -8.31 9.10
N ASN A 112 -1.84 -7.14 9.44
CA ASN A 112 -2.35 -5.83 9.04
C ASN A 112 -1.57 -5.20 7.87
N VAL A 113 -0.28 -5.51 7.77
CA VAL A 113 0.63 -5.01 6.72
C VAL A 113 0.90 -6.15 5.76
N ASP A 114 0.15 -6.17 4.67
CA ASP A 114 0.35 -7.14 3.61
C ASP A 114 0.22 -6.46 2.24
N THR A 115 0.94 -7.00 1.28
CA THR A 115 1.06 -6.51 -0.10
C THR A 115 -0.31 -6.35 -0.74
N GLU A 116 -1.18 -7.33 -0.56
CA GLU A 116 -2.54 -7.31 -1.13
C GLU A 116 -3.37 -6.16 -0.54
N LYS A 117 -3.27 -5.94 0.78
CA LYS A 117 -3.98 -4.84 1.46
C LYS A 117 -3.47 -3.47 0.98
N LEU A 118 -2.16 -3.32 0.83
CA LEU A 118 -1.57 -2.09 0.30
C LEU A 118 -1.95 -1.86 -1.16
N ALA A 119 -2.05 -2.92 -1.97
CA ALA A 119 -2.52 -2.82 -3.34
C ALA A 119 -3.99 -2.35 -3.40
N CYS A 120 -4.87 -2.90 -2.55
CA CYS A 120 -6.25 -2.44 -2.43
C CYS A 120 -6.34 -0.96 -2.02
N VAL A 121 -5.52 -0.51 -1.07
CA VAL A 121 -5.42 0.91 -0.68
C VAL A 121 -4.97 1.76 -1.87
N ALA A 122 -3.92 1.35 -2.58
CA ALA A 122 -3.41 2.08 -3.75
C ALA A 122 -4.48 2.20 -4.85
N VAL A 123 -5.26 1.14 -5.09
CA VAL A 123 -6.38 1.16 -6.05
C VAL A 123 -7.49 2.10 -5.59
N LYS A 124 -7.90 2.02 -4.32
CA LYS A 124 -8.90 2.91 -3.70
C LYS A 124 -8.54 4.38 -3.85
N HIS A 125 -7.25 4.72 -3.74
CA HIS A 125 -6.75 6.09 -3.92
C HIS A 125 -6.35 6.43 -5.37
N SER A 126 -6.72 5.60 -6.36
CA SER A 126 -6.43 5.81 -7.79
C SER A 126 -4.95 5.90 -8.15
N PHE A 127 -4.03 5.39 -7.33
CA PHE A 127 -2.59 5.41 -7.59
C PHE A 127 -2.21 4.60 -8.84
N HIS A 128 -2.96 3.54 -9.11
CA HIS A 128 -2.78 2.70 -10.28
C HIS A 128 -2.85 3.48 -11.61
N LYS A 129 -3.54 4.62 -11.66
CA LYS A 129 -3.63 5.48 -12.86
C LYS A 129 -2.33 6.19 -13.20
N TYR A 130 -1.46 6.36 -12.21
CA TYR A 130 -0.17 7.05 -12.36
C TYR A 130 0.99 6.07 -12.54
N LEU A 131 0.76 4.77 -12.28
CA LEU A 131 1.79 3.73 -12.37
C LEU A 131 2.27 3.54 -13.81
N ARG A 132 3.58 3.70 -14.02
CA ARG A 132 4.25 3.50 -15.31
C ARG A 132 4.98 2.17 -15.29
N HIS A 133 4.64 1.27 -16.21
CA HIS A 133 5.26 -0.05 -16.30
C HIS A 133 5.11 -0.65 -17.71
N GLY A 134 6.08 -1.47 -18.13
CA GLY A 134 6.04 -2.24 -19.40
C GLY A 134 5.52 -3.69 -19.29
N ARG A 135 4.95 -4.10 -18.15
CA ARG A 135 4.57 -5.50 -17.87
C ARG A 135 3.05 -5.74 -17.96
N PRO A 136 2.54 -6.52 -18.93
CA PRO A 136 1.10 -6.79 -19.08
C PRO A 136 0.45 -7.48 -17.87
N ILE A 137 1.21 -8.30 -17.15
CA ILE A 137 0.73 -8.99 -15.94
C ILE A 137 0.32 -8.01 -14.83
N LEU A 138 0.99 -6.86 -14.72
CA LEU A 138 0.64 -5.84 -13.73
C LEU A 138 -0.69 -5.17 -14.08
N THR A 139 -0.94 -4.90 -15.37
CA THR A 139 -2.23 -4.36 -15.83
C THR A 139 -3.36 -5.31 -15.47
N ARG A 140 -3.18 -6.61 -15.74
CA ARG A 140 -4.18 -7.63 -15.40
C ARG A 140 -4.49 -7.65 -13.90
N ARG A 141 -3.46 -7.65 -13.04
CA ARG A 141 -3.64 -7.66 -11.58
C ARG A 141 -4.33 -6.40 -11.07
N VAL A 142 -3.97 -5.23 -11.60
CA VAL A 142 -4.65 -3.97 -11.27
C VAL A 142 -6.13 -4.06 -11.62
N ASN A 143 -6.47 -4.61 -12.79
CA ASN A 143 -7.87 -4.79 -13.21
C ASN A 143 -8.62 -5.81 -12.34
N GLU A 144 -7.96 -6.87 -11.87
CA GLU A 144 -8.54 -7.84 -10.92
C GLU A 144 -8.87 -7.21 -9.56
N LEU A 145 -8.17 -6.14 -9.15
CA LEU A 145 -8.42 -5.41 -7.89
C LEU A 145 -9.46 -4.28 -8.04
N ILE A 146 -9.75 -3.85 -9.28
CA ILE A 146 -10.73 -2.78 -9.56
C ILE A 146 -12.15 -3.36 -9.68
N ASN A 147 -12.29 -4.57 -10.21
CA ASN A 147 -13.56 -5.28 -10.40
C ASN A 147 -14.01 -6.03 -9.14
#